data_AF-A0A8J7KY73-F1
#
_entry.id   AF-A0A8J7KY73-F1
#
_cell.length_a   1.000
_cell.length_b   1.000
_cell.length_c   1.000
_cell.angle_alpha   90.00
_cell.angle_beta   90.00
_cell.angle_gamma   90.00
#
_symmetry.space_group_name_H-M   'P 1'
#
loop_
_entity.id
_entity.type
_entity.pdbx_description
1 polymer ?
#
loop_
_entity_poly.entity_id
_entity_poly.type
_entity_poly.pdbx_seq_one_letter_code
_entity_poly.pdbx_strand_id
1 'polypeptide(L)'
;MASLAVGQSFADITITPVDDGLVEGSETVTLTLATGIDYDLDTSNTFATATISDSINIINGGNNRDPLTGTEGSDKIVGGTGSKTITGGAGNDEFVYTNIREVGHRIADFTVGSDKIVLTELLDSLANGDYNGSNAFTDGYVRLLQGSTTNSTILQIDRDSFNGSAVFRPFIQLDNVTPQTMNNINNFVF
;
A
#
# COMPACT_ATOMS: atom_id res chain seq x y z
N MET A 1 -1.03 -29.21 -17.13
CA MET A 1 -1.94 -29.25 -18.30
C MET A 1 -3.19 -29.98 -17.85
N ALA A 2 -4.37 -29.40 -18.04
CA ALA A 2 -5.64 -30.12 -17.89
C ALA A 2 -6.00 -30.82 -19.21
N SER A 3 -6.79 -31.88 -19.15
CA SER A 3 -7.27 -32.62 -20.31
C SER A 3 -8.65 -33.21 -20.06
N LEU A 4 -9.42 -33.37 -21.13
CA LEU A 4 -10.68 -34.11 -21.11
C LEU A 4 -10.38 -35.59 -21.34
N ALA A 5 -10.60 -36.41 -20.31
CA ALA A 5 -10.50 -37.87 -20.44
C ALA A 5 -11.69 -38.44 -21.23
N VAL A 6 -11.53 -39.66 -21.77
CA VAL A 6 -12.61 -40.35 -22.51
C VAL A 6 -13.87 -40.44 -21.64
N GLY A 7 -14.99 -39.90 -22.17
CA GLY A 7 -16.29 -39.89 -21.48
C GLY A 7 -16.54 -38.69 -20.56
N GLN A 8 -15.58 -37.77 -20.39
CA GLN A 8 -15.79 -36.51 -19.65
C GLN A 8 -16.32 -35.41 -20.58
N SER A 9 -17.22 -34.57 -20.05
CA SER A 9 -17.78 -33.40 -20.75
C SER A 9 -17.21 -32.06 -20.28
N PHE A 10 -16.47 -32.04 -19.16
CA PHE A 10 -15.80 -30.86 -18.62
C PHE A 10 -14.50 -31.26 -17.89
N ALA A 11 -13.62 -30.29 -17.68
CA ALA A 11 -12.42 -30.42 -16.86
C ALA A 11 -12.14 -29.06 -16.19
N ASP A 12 -11.98 -29.07 -14.86
CA ASP A 12 -11.74 -27.84 -14.10
C ASP A 12 -10.26 -27.42 -14.18
N ILE A 13 -10.02 -26.11 -14.30
CA ILE A 13 -8.71 -25.49 -14.22
C ILE A 13 -8.75 -24.47 -13.09
N THR A 14 -8.20 -24.84 -11.93
CA THR A 14 -8.04 -23.92 -10.80
C THR A 14 -6.78 -23.10 -10.98
N ILE A 15 -6.93 -21.78 -10.94
CA ILE A 15 -5.83 -20.83 -10.77
C ILE A 15 -6.04 -20.17 -9.41
N THR A 16 -4.99 -20.14 -8.60
CA THR A 16 -4.95 -19.44 -7.32
C THR A 16 -4.05 -18.22 -7.51
N PRO A 17 -4.60 -17.00 -7.58
CA PRO A 17 -3.79 -15.79 -7.55
C PRO A 17 -2.97 -15.75 -6.26
N VAL A 18 -1.79 -15.15 -6.31
CA VAL A 18 -0.95 -14.92 -5.14
C VAL A 18 -1.06 -13.45 -4.81
N ASP A 19 -1.62 -13.13 -3.64
CA ASP A 19 -1.51 -11.81 -3.06
C ASP A 19 -0.05 -11.59 -2.63
N ASP A 20 0.64 -10.68 -3.31
CA ASP A 20 1.94 -10.16 -2.89
C ASP A 20 1.83 -8.76 -2.24
N GLY A 21 0.61 -8.23 -2.19
CA GLY A 21 0.21 -6.91 -1.70
C GLY A 21 0.95 -5.75 -2.35
N LEU A 22 1.43 -5.89 -3.59
CA LEU A 22 1.72 -4.72 -4.41
C LEU A 22 0.40 -4.18 -4.96
N VAL A 23 0.20 -2.86 -4.85
CA VAL A 23 -0.96 -2.20 -5.46
C VAL A 23 -0.77 -2.17 -6.97
N GLU A 24 -1.47 -3.06 -7.67
CA GLU A 24 -1.34 -3.27 -9.11
C GLU A 24 -2.65 -3.00 -9.87
N GLY A 25 -2.57 -3.06 -11.21
CA GLY A 25 -3.76 -3.07 -12.06
C GLY A 25 -4.42 -4.45 -12.06
N SER A 26 -5.68 -4.53 -12.47
CA SER A 26 -6.38 -5.82 -12.58
C SER A 26 -5.66 -6.79 -13.52
N GLU A 27 -5.32 -7.98 -13.02
CA GLU A 27 -4.71 -9.03 -13.84
C GLU A 27 -5.74 -9.74 -14.74
N THR A 28 -5.27 -10.44 -15.77
CA THR A 28 -6.13 -11.20 -16.67
C THR A 28 -5.63 -12.64 -16.85
N VAL A 29 -6.44 -13.60 -16.39
CA VAL A 29 -6.33 -14.99 -16.79
C VAL A 29 -6.94 -15.16 -18.18
N THR A 30 -6.20 -15.78 -19.10
CA THR A 30 -6.72 -16.20 -20.42
C THR A 30 -6.58 -17.71 -20.58
N LEU A 31 -7.71 -18.42 -20.68
CA LEU A 31 -7.74 -19.79 -21.15
C LEU A 31 -7.86 -19.78 -22.67
N THR A 32 -6.96 -20.48 -23.38
CA THR A 32 -7.02 -20.64 -24.85
C THR A 32 -7.06 -22.12 -25.20
N LEU A 33 -7.99 -22.51 -26.09
CA LEU A 33 -8.05 -23.84 -26.66
C LEU A 33 -7.08 -23.92 -27.85
N ALA A 34 -6.08 -24.80 -27.75
CA ALA A 34 -5.19 -25.10 -28.87
C ALA A 34 -5.93 -25.88 -29.96
N THR A 35 -5.58 -25.66 -31.23
CA THR A 35 -6.10 -26.45 -32.36
C THR A 35 -5.48 -27.85 -32.41
N GLY A 36 -6.28 -28.87 -32.73
CA GLY A 36 -5.81 -30.24 -32.97
C GLY A 36 -6.28 -30.81 -34.31
N ILE A 37 -5.75 -31.97 -34.67
CA ILE A 37 -6.17 -32.71 -35.88
C ILE A 37 -7.29 -33.73 -35.59
N ASP A 38 -7.55 -34.02 -34.31
CA ASP A 38 -8.47 -35.07 -33.84
C ASP A 38 -9.78 -34.50 -33.26
N TYR A 39 -9.99 -33.17 -33.34
CA TYR A 39 -11.20 -32.48 -32.87
C TYR A 39 -11.41 -31.15 -33.60
N ASP A 40 -12.66 -30.82 -33.87
CA ASP A 40 -13.06 -29.51 -34.37
C ASP A 40 -13.31 -28.53 -33.21
N LEU A 41 -12.76 -27.31 -33.31
CA LEU A 41 -13.07 -26.22 -32.38
C LEU A 41 -14.12 -25.28 -32.98
N ASP A 42 -15.00 -24.76 -32.12
CA ASP A 42 -15.78 -23.57 -32.45
C ASP A 42 -14.84 -22.36 -32.52
N THR A 43 -14.51 -21.95 -33.75
CA THR A 43 -13.64 -20.80 -34.03
C THR A 43 -14.16 -19.47 -33.49
N SER A 44 -15.44 -19.39 -33.07
CA SER A 44 -16.01 -18.19 -32.44
C SER A 44 -15.79 -18.12 -30.92
N ASN A 45 -15.35 -19.22 -30.28
CA ASN A 45 -15.22 -19.31 -28.83
C ASN A 45 -13.97 -20.13 -28.42
N THR A 46 -12.81 -19.74 -28.96
CA THR A 46 -11.52 -20.41 -28.72
C THR A 46 -10.79 -19.95 -27.45
N PHE A 47 -11.29 -18.92 -26.78
CA PHE A 47 -10.70 -18.40 -25.55
C PHE A 47 -11.76 -17.91 -24.56
N ALA A 48 -11.43 -17.94 -23.28
CA ALA A 48 -12.19 -17.32 -22.20
C ALA A 48 -11.25 -16.51 -21.31
N THR A 49 -11.69 -15.33 -20.88
CA THR A 49 -10.93 -14.45 -19.98
C THR A 49 -11.62 -14.31 -18.63
N ALA A 50 -10.84 -14.30 -17.56
CA ALA A 50 -11.28 -13.89 -16.24
C ALA A 50 -10.37 -12.77 -15.71
N THR A 51 -10.97 -11.72 -15.16
CA THR A 51 -10.24 -10.62 -14.53
C THR A 51 -10.07 -10.92 -13.04
N ILE A 52 -8.84 -10.79 -12.54
CA ILE A 52 -8.56 -10.77 -11.11
C ILE A 52 -8.45 -9.30 -10.73
N SER A 53 -9.26 -8.86 -9.77
CA SER A 53 -9.15 -7.51 -9.21
C SER A 53 -8.37 -7.60 -7.92
N ASP A 54 -7.28 -6.85 -7.81
CA ASP A 54 -6.73 -6.45 -6.52
C ASP A 54 -7.83 -5.73 -5.72
N SER A 55 -7.95 -6.04 -4.43
CA SER A 55 -9.10 -5.70 -3.59
C SER A 55 -8.67 -4.83 -2.41
N ILE A 56 -8.37 -3.58 -2.71
CA ILE A 56 -7.97 -2.58 -1.71
C ILE A 56 -9.21 -1.96 -1.07
N ASN A 57 -9.33 -1.99 0.26
CA ASN A 57 -10.34 -1.19 0.94
C ASN A 57 -9.86 0.25 1.14
N ILE A 58 -10.76 1.23 1.04
CA ILE A 58 -10.46 2.63 1.33
C ILE A 58 -11.10 3.00 2.65
N ILE A 59 -10.28 3.35 3.63
CA ILE A 59 -10.70 3.58 5.02
C ILE A 59 -10.37 5.02 5.41
N ASN A 60 -11.33 5.74 5.96
CA ASN A 60 -11.17 7.13 6.39
C ASN A 60 -11.57 7.29 7.86
N GLY A 61 -10.61 7.65 8.71
CA GLY A 61 -10.80 7.83 10.15
C GLY A 61 -11.54 9.10 10.58
N GLY A 62 -11.80 10.02 9.64
CA GLY A 62 -12.45 11.30 9.90
C GLY A 62 -11.65 12.21 10.85
N ASN A 63 -12.35 13.15 11.51
CA ASN A 63 -11.74 14.20 12.34
C ASN A 63 -11.85 13.95 13.86
N ASN A 64 -12.31 12.77 14.27
CA ASN A 64 -12.38 12.39 15.68
C ASN A 64 -11.05 11.77 16.15
N ARG A 65 -10.89 11.57 17.47
CA ARG A 65 -9.67 10.99 18.06
C ARG A 65 -9.81 9.50 18.38
N ASP A 66 -10.82 8.85 17.82
CA ASP A 66 -11.13 7.46 18.10
C ASP A 66 -10.14 6.55 17.33
N PRO A 67 -9.72 5.42 17.93
CA PRO A 67 -8.85 4.46 17.25
C PRO A 67 -9.42 4.02 15.90
N LEU A 68 -8.52 3.73 14.96
CA LEU A 68 -8.85 3.25 13.63
C LEU A 68 -8.22 1.88 13.43
N THR A 69 -8.96 0.97 12.81
CA THR A 69 -8.50 -0.39 12.52
C THR A 69 -8.95 -0.74 11.11
N GLY A 70 -8.03 -1.27 10.32
CA GLY A 70 -8.29 -1.80 8.99
C GLY A 70 -8.90 -3.20 9.02
N THR A 71 -8.57 -4.01 8.02
CA THR A 71 -9.16 -5.32 7.74
C THR A 71 -8.12 -6.44 7.79
N GLU A 72 -8.41 -7.59 7.16
CA GLU A 72 -7.47 -8.70 6.99
C GLU A 72 -6.84 -8.73 5.59
N GLY A 73 -7.14 -7.74 4.74
CA GLY A 73 -6.50 -7.53 3.43
C GLY A 73 -6.08 -6.07 3.23
N SER A 74 -5.27 -5.84 2.20
CA SER A 74 -4.58 -4.57 1.93
C SER A 74 -5.50 -3.34 1.93
N ASP A 75 -5.22 -2.36 2.79
CA ASP A 75 -6.02 -1.16 2.96
C ASP A 75 -5.28 0.13 2.58
N LYS A 76 -6.00 1.09 1.98
CA LYS A 76 -5.60 2.51 1.90
C LYS A 76 -6.26 3.26 3.06
N ILE A 77 -5.50 3.53 4.12
CA ILE A 77 -5.98 4.09 5.37
C ILE A 77 -5.58 5.57 5.48
N VAL A 78 -6.58 6.47 5.35
CA VAL A 78 -6.45 7.90 5.68
C VAL A 78 -6.85 8.11 7.13
N GLY A 79 -5.87 8.49 7.96
CA GLY A 79 -6.10 8.74 9.38
C GLY A 79 -7.04 9.93 9.65
N GLY A 80 -6.94 11.00 8.85
CA GLY A 80 -7.70 12.23 9.06
C GLY A 80 -7.15 13.09 10.19
N THR A 81 -7.87 14.13 10.61
CA THR A 81 -7.36 15.01 11.67
C THR A 81 -7.66 14.51 13.07
N GLY A 82 -6.77 14.85 14.00
CA GLY A 82 -6.85 14.40 15.40
C GLY A 82 -6.03 13.14 15.61
N SER A 83 -5.17 13.16 16.64
CA SER A 83 -4.33 12.02 16.99
C SER A 83 -5.17 10.77 17.29
N LYS A 84 -4.73 9.63 16.74
CA LYS A 84 -5.36 8.30 16.82
C LYS A 84 -4.26 7.25 16.99
N THR A 85 -4.60 6.11 17.59
CA THR A 85 -3.90 4.86 17.29
C THR A 85 -4.53 4.26 16.05
N ILE A 86 -3.73 3.89 15.06
CA ILE A 86 -4.16 3.24 13.82
C ILE A 86 -3.53 1.86 13.78
N THR A 87 -4.33 0.86 13.41
CA THR A 87 -3.94 -0.54 13.20
C THR A 87 -4.27 -0.85 11.75
N GLY A 88 -3.29 -1.32 10.97
CA GLY A 88 -3.52 -1.78 9.60
C GLY A 88 -4.32 -3.08 9.61
N GLY A 89 -3.70 -4.13 10.15
CA GLY A 89 -4.27 -5.47 10.23
C GLY A 89 -3.38 -6.49 9.54
N ALA A 90 -3.90 -7.12 8.50
CA ALA A 90 -3.15 -8.02 7.62
C ALA A 90 -3.38 -7.62 6.15
N GLY A 91 -2.42 -7.98 5.29
CA GLY A 91 -2.29 -7.42 3.94
C GLY A 91 -1.04 -6.54 3.85
N ASN A 92 -0.96 -5.72 2.82
CA ASN A 92 0.06 -4.67 2.70
C ASN A 92 -0.62 -3.30 2.73
N ASP A 93 -0.49 -2.59 3.83
CA ASP A 93 -1.29 -1.40 4.09
C ASP A 93 -0.59 -0.10 3.69
N GLU A 94 -1.34 0.80 3.06
CA GLU A 94 -0.93 2.17 2.78
C GLU A 94 -1.54 3.12 3.81
N PHE A 95 -0.70 3.64 4.71
CA PHE A 95 -1.08 4.74 5.61
C PHE A 95 -0.87 6.06 4.88
N VAL A 96 -1.97 6.64 4.40
CA VAL A 96 -1.98 7.80 3.50
C VAL A 96 -2.12 9.11 4.27
N TYR A 97 -1.23 10.06 3.98
CA TYR A 97 -1.21 11.40 4.56
C TYR A 97 -1.34 12.45 3.45
N THR A 98 -2.35 13.29 3.60
CA THR A 98 -2.73 14.34 2.63
C THR A 98 -2.49 15.74 3.19
N ASN A 99 -2.42 15.89 4.51
CA ASN A 99 -2.31 17.19 5.15
C ASN A 99 -1.41 17.19 6.40
N ILE A 100 -0.63 18.25 6.57
CA ILE A 100 0.26 18.45 7.73
C ILE A 100 -0.48 18.59 9.08
N ARG A 101 -1.81 18.61 9.07
CA ARG A 101 -2.70 18.58 10.24
C ARG A 101 -3.09 17.17 10.70
N GLU A 102 -2.76 16.13 9.95
CA GLU A 102 -2.91 14.70 10.32
C GLU A 102 -1.79 14.24 11.29
N VAL A 103 -1.26 15.18 12.06
CA VAL A 103 -0.15 15.01 13.00
C VAL A 103 -0.61 14.33 14.29
N GLY A 104 0.23 13.43 14.78
CA GLY A 104 0.10 12.77 16.07
C GLY A 104 -0.52 11.37 16.01
N HIS A 105 -0.69 10.77 14.84
CA HIS A 105 -1.06 9.36 14.76
C HIS A 105 0.07 8.44 15.26
N ARG A 106 -0.36 7.29 15.77
CA ARG A 106 0.49 6.18 16.23
C ARG A 106 0.09 4.93 15.45
N ILE A 107 0.92 4.48 14.52
CA ILE A 107 0.71 3.25 13.75
C ILE A 107 1.21 2.07 14.60
N ALA A 108 0.32 1.13 14.93
CA ALA A 108 0.55 0.15 15.99
C ALA A 108 1.31 -1.11 15.55
N ASP A 109 1.26 -1.44 14.26
CA ASP A 109 1.50 -2.77 13.70
C ASP A 109 2.25 -2.77 12.35
N PHE A 110 2.82 -1.63 11.95
CA PHE A 110 3.48 -1.46 10.65
C PHE A 110 4.50 -2.57 10.32
N THR A 111 4.26 -3.27 9.21
CA THR A 111 5.07 -4.38 8.72
C THR A 111 6.10 -3.89 7.68
N VAL A 112 7.34 -3.72 8.12
CA VAL A 112 8.47 -3.31 7.26
C VAL A 112 8.61 -4.22 6.04
N GLY A 113 8.72 -3.61 4.86
CA GLY A 113 8.83 -4.28 3.57
C GLY A 113 7.50 -4.46 2.85
N SER A 114 6.39 -4.64 3.59
CA SER A 114 5.06 -4.87 3.03
C SER A 114 4.25 -3.56 3.05
N ASP A 115 4.02 -2.98 4.21
CA ASP A 115 3.30 -1.70 4.38
C ASP A 115 4.06 -0.49 3.80
N LYS A 116 3.33 0.62 3.61
CA LYS A 116 3.84 1.89 3.09
C LYS A 116 3.28 3.07 3.88
N ILE A 117 4.13 4.07 4.13
CA ILE A 117 3.70 5.43 4.49
C ILE A 117 3.65 6.26 3.20
N VAL A 118 2.44 6.66 2.79
CA VAL A 118 2.23 7.42 1.55
C VAL A 118 2.16 8.90 1.88
N LEU A 119 3.10 9.67 1.33
CA LEU A 119 3.31 11.09 1.60
C LEU A 119 3.13 11.98 0.36
N THR A 120 2.84 11.43 -0.82
CA THR A 120 2.79 12.17 -2.09
C THR A 120 1.91 13.42 -2.01
N GLU A 121 0.65 13.29 -1.59
CA GLU A 121 -0.26 14.44 -1.44
C GLU A 121 0.20 15.43 -0.35
N LEU A 122 0.76 14.94 0.77
CA LEU A 122 1.32 15.79 1.82
C LEU A 122 2.50 16.64 1.29
N LEU A 123 3.45 16.01 0.60
CA LEU A 123 4.66 16.65 0.10
C LEU A 123 4.33 17.66 -1.00
N ASP A 124 3.42 17.31 -1.89
CA ASP A 124 2.91 18.21 -2.91
C ASP A 124 2.17 19.41 -2.28
N SER A 125 1.36 19.19 -1.25
CA SER A 125 0.73 20.25 -0.46
C SER A 125 1.74 21.19 0.22
N LEU A 126 2.87 20.67 0.69
CA LEU A 126 3.95 21.47 1.28
C LEU A 126 4.74 22.25 0.21
N ALA A 127 4.92 21.68 -0.98
CA ALA A 127 5.60 22.30 -2.12
C ALA A 127 4.71 23.24 -2.96
N ASN A 128 3.43 23.39 -2.62
CA ASN A 128 2.41 24.18 -3.35
C ASN A 128 1.99 23.60 -4.73
N GLY A 129 2.08 22.28 -4.92
CA GLY A 129 1.72 21.61 -6.19
C GLY A 129 2.90 21.28 -7.11
N ASP A 130 4.14 21.50 -6.63
CA ASP A 130 5.38 21.37 -7.40
C ASP A 130 6.36 20.32 -6.81
N TYR A 131 5.91 19.38 -5.98
CA TYR A 131 6.83 18.36 -5.44
C TYR A 131 7.19 17.33 -6.52
N ASN A 132 8.47 17.27 -6.88
CA ASN A 132 9.01 16.38 -7.93
C ASN A 132 10.21 15.54 -7.47
N GLY A 133 10.44 15.49 -6.16
CA GLY A 133 11.58 14.79 -5.55
C GLY A 133 11.35 13.29 -5.44
N SER A 134 12.31 12.48 -5.89
CA SER A 134 12.19 11.01 -5.80
C SER A 134 12.48 10.45 -4.40
N ASN A 135 12.94 11.28 -3.44
CA ASN A 135 13.32 10.81 -2.11
C ASN A 135 13.26 11.95 -1.08
N ALA A 136 12.15 12.04 -0.37
CA ALA A 136 11.89 13.12 0.59
C ALA A 136 12.88 13.16 1.78
N PHE A 137 13.68 12.09 2.01
CA PHE A 137 14.79 12.10 2.97
C PHE A 137 16.00 12.89 2.47
N THR A 138 16.39 12.75 1.20
CA THR A 138 17.49 13.52 0.60
C THR A 138 17.08 14.96 0.31
N ASP A 139 15.80 15.17 0.05
CA ASP A 139 15.24 16.48 -0.28
C ASP A 139 14.94 17.31 0.99
N GLY A 140 15.01 16.68 2.17
CA GLY A 140 14.97 17.35 3.47
C GLY A 140 13.58 17.60 4.04
N TYR A 141 12.56 16.92 3.53
CA TYR A 141 11.21 16.97 4.07
C TYR A 141 10.97 15.92 5.15
N VAL A 142 11.66 14.76 5.11
CA VAL A 142 11.43 13.64 6.03
C VAL A 142 12.72 13.27 6.77
N ARG A 143 12.61 12.94 8.07
CA ARG A 143 13.66 12.20 8.79
C ARG A 143 13.06 11.26 9.83
N LEU A 144 13.80 10.22 10.17
CA LEU A 144 13.41 9.23 11.19
C LEU A 144 14.27 9.40 12.45
N LEU A 145 13.63 9.36 13.61
CA LEU A 145 14.29 9.33 14.93
C LEU A 145 13.72 8.18 15.77
N GLN A 146 14.44 7.76 16.82
CA GLN A 146 13.90 6.81 17.79
C GLN A 146 12.65 7.37 18.48
N GLY A 147 11.61 6.54 18.59
CA GLY A 147 10.36 6.89 19.22
C GLY A 147 10.36 6.75 20.74
N SER A 148 9.16 6.68 21.33
CA SER A 148 8.97 6.53 22.78
C SER A 148 9.50 5.23 23.38
N THR A 149 9.79 4.23 22.56
CA THR A 149 10.44 2.96 22.93
C THR A 149 11.63 2.65 22.03
N THR A 150 12.50 1.74 22.46
CA THR A 150 13.64 1.29 21.64
C THR A 150 13.24 0.64 20.32
N ASN A 151 12.04 0.04 20.26
CA ASN A 151 11.45 -0.56 19.06
C ASN A 151 10.28 0.30 18.53
N SER A 152 10.52 1.59 18.34
CA SER A 152 9.58 2.52 17.70
C SER A 152 10.32 3.63 16.97
N THR A 153 9.68 4.20 15.96
CA THR A 153 10.22 5.24 15.08
C THR A 153 9.30 6.45 15.10
N ILE A 154 9.83 7.65 15.34
CA ILE A 154 9.13 8.89 15.02
C ILE A 154 9.55 9.33 13.62
N LEU A 155 8.58 9.42 12.72
CA LEU A 155 8.74 10.13 11.46
C LEU A 155 8.52 11.62 11.72
N GLN A 156 9.49 12.43 11.32
CA GLN A 156 9.42 13.88 11.42
C GLN A 156 9.32 14.51 10.04
N ILE A 157 8.45 15.52 9.92
CA ILE A 157 8.27 16.31 8.70
C ILE A 157 8.85 17.71 8.92
N ASP A 158 9.66 18.16 7.97
CA ASP A 158 9.95 19.57 7.74
C ASP A 158 9.02 20.15 6.67
N ARG A 159 8.72 21.45 6.73
CA ARG A 159 7.69 22.07 5.88
C ARG A 159 8.24 22.79 4.65
N ASP A 160 9.50 23.18 4.65
CA ASP A 160 10.11 24.00 3.60
C ASP A 160 11.50 23.50 3.15
N SER A 161 11.77 22.21 3.32
CA SER A 161 13.02 21.50 2.93
C SER A 161 14.29 21.98 3.66
N PHE A 162 15.46 21.40 3.32
CA PHE A 162 16.75 21.90 3.81
C PHE A 162 17.09 23.35 3.41
N ASN A 163 16.41 23.91 2.41
CA ASN A 163 16.61 25.29 1.97
C ASN A 163 15.74 26.31 2.74
N GLY A 164 14.83 25.81 3.58
CA GLY A 164 13.86 26.58 4.31
C GLY A 164 14.31 27.05 5.69
N SER A 165 13.34 27.52 6.47
CA SER A 165 13.52 28.06 7.82
C SER A 165 12.68 27.34 8.88
N ALA A 166 11.81 26.42 8.47
CA ALA A 166 11.14 25.53 9.40
C ALA A 166 12.15 24.51 9.96
N VAL A 167 11.63 23.68 10.86
CA VAL A 167 12.40 22.64 11.53
C VAL A 167 11.54 21.39 11.62
N PHE A 168 12.12 20.25 11.30
CA PHE A 168 11.54 18.93 11.48
C PHE A 168 10.79 18.80 12.80
N ARG A 169 9.50 18.47 12.72
CA ARG A 169 8.63 18.21 13.87
C ARG A 169 8.15 16.76 13.85
N PRO A 170 7.95 16.11 15.01
CA PRO A 170 7.22 14.85 15.09
C PRO A 170 5.91 14.94 14.31
N PHE A 171 5.75 14.04 13.34
CA PHE A 171 4.53 13.93 12.55
C PHE A 171 3.74 12.71 13.00
N ILE A 172 4.34 11.52 12.97
CA ILE A 172 3.73 10.27 13.47
C ILE A 172 4.74 9.41 14.22
N GLN A 173 4.24 8.46 15.02
CA GLN A 173 5.05 7.35 15.52
C GLN A 173 4.60 6.04 14.87
N LEU A 174 5.56 5.21 14.48
CA LEU A 174 5.37 3.80 14.16
C LEU A 174 5.89 2.97 15.33
N ASP A 175 5.06 2.08 15.86
CA ASP A 175 5.47 1.11 16.87
C ASP A 175 6.04 -0.15 16.22
N ASN A 176 6.70 -0.97 17.02
CA ASN A 176 7.31 -2.25 16.63
C ASN A 176 8.39 -2.18 15.54
N VAL A 177 8.75 -0.97 15.09
CA VAL A 177 9.73 -0.71 14.03
C VAL A 177 10.82 0.24 14.53
N THR A 178 12.10 -0.16 14.38
CA THR A 178 13.25 0.71 14.66
C THR A 178 13.52 1.70 13.52
N PRO A 179 14.15 2.87 13.77
CA PRO A 179 14.51 3.81 12.70
C PRO A 179 15.42 3.17 11.65
N GLN A 180 16.28 2.23 12.06
CA GLN A 180 17.19 1.49 11.19
C GLN A 180 16.44 0.56 10.23
N THR A 181 15.42 -0.16 10.71
CA THR A 181 14.56 -1.02 9.87
C THR A 181 13.59 -0.22 9.00
N MET A 182 13.15 0.94 9.49
CA MET A 182 12.26 1.83 8.75
C MET A 182 12.97 2.58 7.62
N ASN A 183 14.26 2.90 7.75
CA ASN A 183 15.06 3.67 6.79
C ASN A 183 15.45 2.87 5.54
N ASN A 184 14.43 2.40 4.83
CA ASN A 184 14.46 1.91 3.46
C ASN A 184 13.63 2.90 2.60
N ILE A 185 13.79 2.89 1.28
CA ILE A 185 12.99 3.69 0.35
C ILE A 185 11.70 2.94 -0.06
N ASN A 186 11.73 1.60 -0.04
CA ASN A 186 10.55 0.80 0.32
C ASN A 186 10.13 1.16 1.76
N ASN A 187 8.89 0.88 2.15
CA ASN A 187 8.18 1.48 3.30
C ASN A 187 7.60 2.89 3.03
N PHE A 188 7.87 3.52 1.89
CA PHE A 188 7.39 4.86 1.56
C PHE A 188 6.91 5.01 0.12
N VAL A 189 6.05 6.00 -0.09
CA VAL A 189 5.71 6.58 -1.40
C VAL A 189 5.76 8.10 -1.26
N PHE A 190 6.43 8.79 -2.19
CA PHE A 190 6.64 10.25 -2.18
C PHE A 190 5.94 10.93 -3.35
#